data_AF-A0A933IX85-F1
#
_entry.id   AF-A0A933IX85-F1
#
_cell.length_a   1.000
_cell.length_b   1.000
_cell.length_c   1.000
_cell.angle_alpha   90.00
_cell.angle_beta   90.00
_cell.angle_gamma   90.00
#
_symmetry.space_group_name_H-M   'P 1'
#
loop_
_entity.id
_entity.type
_entity.pdbx_description
1 polymer ?
#
loop_
_entity_poly.entity_id
_entity_poly.type
_entity_poly.pdbx_seq_one_letter_code
_entity_poly.pdbx_strand_id
1 'polypeptide(L)'
;MISTEERVDQLEAVVGQLATQMTQVNAAILRLKRANKEPTLQAERGRQAEETTRQEMEERWEKERQEARQERRKLACKLAEDSIRRGTLVEDVIAPTLRRMVEEQFDLGEPELFVEWVESYHPVTRQRHDFEVIAVGKKAALINETRTTARLDRVKEVVQFLQSGQFFEHFPEYAGKSLIPVFSSLYIHEDILTYLTEQGIYALGMGDETMQVLNLEQVRAARSE
;
A
#
# COMPACT_ATOMS: atom_id res chain seq x y z
N MET A 1 12.57 5.71 -92.87
CA MET A 1 11.26 6.12 -92.31
C MET A 1 10.47 4.82 -92.20
N ILE A 2 10.24 4.30 -91.00
CA ILE A 2 9.57 2.99 -90.82
C ILE A 2 8.11 3.14 -91.25
N SER A 3 7.56 2.15 -91.96
CA SER A 3 6.16 2.16 -92.44
C SER A 3 5.19 2.21 -91.25
N THR A 4 4.03 2.83 -91.43
CA THR A 4 2.97 2.84 -90.40
C THR A 4 2.50 1.43 -90.04
N GLU A 5 2.46 0.50 -91.00
CA GLU A 5 2.10 -0.90 -90.76
C GLU A 5 3.15 -1.61 -89.90
N GLU A 6 4.45 -1.45 -90.22
CA GLU A 6 5.55 -2.00 -89.40
C GLU A 6 5.55 -1.47 -87.96
N ARG A 7 5.16 -0.20 -87.76
CA ARG A 7 5.03 0.39 -86.42
C ARG A 7 3.85 -0.20 -85.66
N VAL A 8 2.75 -0.52 -86.34
CA VAL A 8 1.56 -1.15 -85.74
C VAL A 8 1.87 -2.60 -85.36
N ASP A 9 2.51 -3.37 -86.23
CA ASP A 9 2.93 -4.75 -85.96
C ASP A 9 3.90 -4.83 -84.77
N GLN A 10 4.86 -3.89 -84.69
CA GLN A 10 5.74 -3.78 -83.52
C GLN A 10 4.97 -3.42 -82.25
N LEU A 11 3.95 -2.57 -82.35
CA LEU A 11 3.11 -2.19 -81.21
C LEU A 11 2.30 -3.40 -80.72
N GLU A 12 1.69 -4.16 -81.63
CA GLU A 12 0.92 -5.37 -81.31
C GLU A 12 1.80 -6.44 -80.66
N ALA A 13 3.03 -6.61 -81.14
CA ALA A 13 4.01 -7.51 -80.54
C ALA A 13 4.37 -7.08 -79.10
N VAL A 14 4.61 -5.78 -78.88
CA VAL A 14 4.91 -5.22 -77.54
C VAL A 14 3.70 -5.35 -76.60
N VAL A 15 2.49 -5.10 -77.09
CA VAL A 15 1.25 -5.25 -76.30
C VAL A 15 1.00 -6.73 -75.94
N GLY A 16 1.24 -7.66 -76.87
CA GLY A 16 1.15 -9.10 -76.60
C GLY A 16 2.17 -9.58 -75.56
N GLN A 17 3.40 -9.07 -75.62
CA GLN A 17 4.41 -9.32 -74.59
C GLN A 17 4.00 -8.74 -73.23
N LEU A 18 3.46 -7.52 -73.21
CA LEU A 18 2.97 -6.88 -71.99
C LEU A 18 1.81 -7.65 -71.36
N ALA A 19 0.84 -8.11 -72.15
CA ALA A 19 -0.28 -8.92 -71.67
C ALA A 19 0.20 -10.25 -71.05
N THR A 20 1.21 -10.87 -71.66
CA THR A 20 1.84 -12.09 -71.13
C THR A 20 2.56 -11.82 -69.81
N GLN A 21 3.33 -10.73 -69.72
CA GLN A 21 3.99 -10.29 -68.50
C GLN A 21 2.98 -9.96 -67.39
N MET A 22 1.90 -9.23 -67.69
CA MET A 22 0.83 -8.94 -66.73
C MET A 22 0.18 -10.21 -66.18
N THR A 23 -0.05 -11.21 -67.03
CA THR A 23 -0.59 -12.51 -66.61
C THR A 23 0.35 -13.23 -65.64
N GLN A 24 1.66 -13.21 -65.92
CA GLN A 24 2.68 -13.79 -65.04
C GLN A 24 2.78 -13.04 -63.70
N VAL A 25 2.72 -11.71 -63.72
CA VAL A 25 2.73 -10.86 -62.50
C VAL A 25 1.49 -11.13 -61.65
N ASN A 26 0.29 -11.19 -62.25
CA ASN A 26 -0.94 -11.49 -61.52
C ASN A 26 -0.89 -12.88 -60.86
N ALA A 27 -0.35 -13.88 -61.56
CA ALA A 27 -0.16 -15.22 -61.02
C ALA A 27 0.86 -15.21 -59.85
N ALA A 28 1.95 -14.45 -59.96
CA ALA A 28 2.93 -14.28 -58.89
C ALA A 28 2.33 -13.58 -57.66
N ILE A 29 1.54 -12.53 -57.85
CA ILE A 29 0.82 -11.83 -56.77
C ILE A 29 -0.12 -12.79 -56.03
N LEU A 30 -0.88 -13.62 -56.74
CA LEU A 30 -1.77 -14.61 -56.12
C LEU A 30 -1.01 -15.66 -55.30
N ARG A 31 0.15 -16.13 -55.81
CA ARG A 31 1.03 -17.05 -55.07
C ARG A 31 1.59 -16.40 -53.81
N LEU A 32 2.06 -15.16 -53.91
CA LEU A 32 2.57 -14.39 -52.77
C LEU A 32 1.47 -14.16 -51.72
N LYS A 33 0.25 -13.78 -52.12
CA LYS A 33 -0.88 -13.63 -51.19
C LYS A 33 -1.20 -14.91 -50.44
N ARG A 34 -1.13 -16.08 -51.11
CA ARG A 34 -1.35 -17.38 -50.47
C ARG A 34 -0.20 -17.73 -49.52
N ALA A 35 1.04 -17.60 -49.97
CA ALA A 35 2.23 -17.88 -49.18
C ALA A 35 2.33 -16.99 -47.93
N ASN A 36 1.84 -15.74 -47.99
CA ASN A 36 1.90 -14.80 -46.87
C ASN A 36 0.74 -14.97 -45.87
N LYS A 37 -0.37 -15.63 -46.24
CA LYS A 37 -1.56 -15.77 -45.39
C LYS A 37 -1.31 -16.67 -44.18
N GLU A 38 -0.63 -17.79 -44.37
CA GLU A 38 -0.32 -18.74 -43.30
C GLU A 38 0.63 -18.17 -42.24
N PRO A 39 1.77 -17.53 -42.57
CA PRO A 39 2.64 -16.95 -41.57
C PRO A 39 1.98 -15.77 -40.84
N THR A 40 1.14 -14.97 -41.49
CA THR A 40 0.38 -13.91 -40.77
C THR A 40 -0.60 -14.49 -39.76
N LEU A 41 -1.34 -15.55 -40.12
CA LEU A 41 -2.26 -16.21 -39.20
C LEU A 41 -1.52 -16.90 -38.04
N GLN A 42 -0.36 -17.50 -38.32
CA GLN A 42 0.50 -18.08 -37.28
C GLN A 42 1.05 -17.00 -36.33
N ALA A 43 1.48 -15.85 -36.86
CA ALA A 43 1.95 -14.73 -36.05
C ALA A 43 0.84 -14.13 -35.19
N GLU A 44 -0.37 -13.96 -35.73
CA GLU A 44 -1.54 -13.50 -34.96
C GLU A 44 -1.91 -14.47 -33.84
N ARG A 45 -1.94 -15.78 -34.12
CA ARG A 45 -2.17 -16.81 -33.11
C ARG A 45 -1.07 -16.84 -32.04
N GLY A 46 0.19 -16.67 -32.44
CA GLY A 46 1.32 -16.58 -31.52
C GLY A 46 1.18 -15.40 -30.56
N ARG A 47 0.85 -14.21 -31.08
CA ARG A 47 0.60 -13.02 -30.25
C ARG A 47 -0.57 -13.21 -29.30
N GLN A 48 -1.67 -13.79 -29.77
CA GLN A 48 -2.82 -14.08 -28.91
C GLN A 48 -2.45 -15.07 -27.80
N ALA A 49 -1.71 -16.14 -28.12
CA ALA A 49 -1.25 -17.11 -27.14
C ALA A 49 -0.28 -16.52 -26.11
N GLU A 50 0.62 -15.64 -26.53
CA GLU A 50 1.52 -14.90 -25.64
C GLU A 50 0.74 -13.95 -24.73
N GLU A 51 -0.24 -13.23 -25.29
CA GLU A 51 -1.08 -12.31 -24.51
C GLU A 51 -1.95 -13.04 -23.49
N THR A 52 -2.57 -14.17 -23.86
CA THR A 52 -3.32 -15.01 -22.92
C THR A 52 -2.40 -15.59 -21.85
N THR A 53 -1.21 -16.06 -22.22
CA THR A 53 -0.23 -16.58 -21.25
C THR A 53 0.20 -15.49 -20.28
N ARG A 54 0.44 -14.27 -20.76
CA ARG A 54 0.77 -13.13 -19.89
C ARG A 54 -0.36 -12.80 -18.94
N GLN A 55 -1.60 -12.75 -19.42
CA GLN A 55 -2.78 -12.50 -18.59
C GLN A 55 -2.95 -13.59 -17.52
N GLU A 56 -2.85 -14.86 -17.89
CA GLU A 56 -2.92 -15.99 -16.94
C GLU A 56 -1.81 -15.93 -15.88
N MET A 57 -0.59 -15.53 -16.28
CA MET A 57 0.51 -15.33 -15.32
C MET A 57 0.25 -14.15 -14.38
N GLU A 58 -0.25 -13.03 -14.89
CA GLU A 58 -0.61 -11.85 -14.08
C GLU A 58 -1.70 -12.17 -13.06
N GLU A 59 -2.78 -12.84 -13.49
CA GLU A 59 -3.87 -13.31 -12.62
C GLU A 59 -3.34 -14.27 -11.55
N ARG A 60 -2.49 -15.22 -11.94
CA ARG A 60 -1.88 -16.17 -11.01
C ARG A 60 -1.00 -15.46 -9.98
N TRP A 61 -0.16 -14.51 -10.41
CA TRP A 61 0.69 -13.74 -9.50
C TRP A 61 -0.13 -12.85 -8.57
N GLU A 62 -1.24 -12.29 -9.04
CA GLU A 62 -2.15 -11.54 -8.18
C GLU A 62 -2.79 -12.44 -7.12
N LYS A 63 -3.25 -13.63 -7.51
CA LYS A 63 -3.79 -14.62 -6.58
C LYS A 63 -2.75 -15.08 -5.56
N GLU A 64 -1.54 -15.43 -5.99
CA GLU A 64 -0.44 -15.83 -5.11
C GLU A 64 -0.07 -14.69 -4.13
N ARG A 65 -0.07 -13.43 -4.59
CA ARG A 65 0.12 -12.26 -3.70
C ARG A 65 -1.01 -12.11 -2.68
N GLN A 66 -2.26 -12.31 -3.10
CA GLN A 66 -3.41 -12.24 -2.19
C GLN A 66 -3.35 -13.35 -1.13
N GLU A 67 -3.02 -14.58 -1.53
CA GLU A 67 -2.84 -15.71 -0.61
C GLU A 67 -1.71 -15.44 0.39
N ALA A 68 -0.54 -14.99 -0.10
CA ALA A 68 0.59 -14.64 0.76
C ALA A 68 0.23 -13.51 1.75
N ARG A 69 -0.52 -12.49 1.32
CA ARG A 69 -1.02 -11.42 2.21
C ARG A 69 -1.93 -11.98 3.30
N GLN A 70 -2.88 -12.85 2.94
CA GLN A 70 -3.78 -13.48 3.90
C GLN A 70 -3.02 -14.36 4.90
N GLU A 71 -2.01 -15.09 4.46
CA GLU A 71 -1.15 -15.89 5.33
C GLU A 71 -0.35 -15.04 6.31
N ARG A 72 0.28 -13.97 5.83
CA ARG A 72 1.00 -13.00 6.67
C ARG A 72 0.08 -12.38 7.71
N ARG A 73 -1.12 -11.96 7.32
CA ARG A 73 -2.13 -11.43 8.23
C ARG A 73 -2.48 -12.41 9.34
N LYS A 74 -2.76 -13.67 8.97
CA LYS A 74 -3.08 -14.73 9.93
C LYS A 74 -1.93 -14.98 10.91
N LEU A 75 -0.69 -15.00 10.41
CA LEU A 75 0.49 -15.16 11.26
C LEU A 75 0.64 -13.99 12.23
N ALA A 76 0.51 -12.77 11.75
CA ALA A 76 0.64 -11.58 12.57
C ALA A 76 -0.49 -11.48 13.62
N CYS A 77 -1.74 -11.86 13.30
CA CYS A 77 -2.83 -11.96 14.28
C CYS A 77 -2.49 -12.97 15.37
N LYS A 78 -2.02 -14.17 14.99
CA LYS A 78 -1.65 -15.22 15.96
C LYS A 78 -0.52 -14.77 16.88
N LEU A 79 0.52 -14.12 16.33
CA LEU A 79 1.62 -13.59 17.14
C LEU A 79 1.12 -12.54 18.14
N ALA A 80 0.24 -11.64 17.71
CA ALA A 80 -0.34 -10.65 18.61
C ALA A 80 -1.23 -11.28 19.70
N GLU A 81 -2.07 -12.25 19.34
CA GLU A 81 -2.89 -13.01 20.31
C GLU A 81 -2.03 -13.78 21.30
N ASP A 82 -0.92 -14.36 20.85
CA ASP A 82 0.06 -15.03 21.70
C ASP A 82 0.72 -14.06 22.68
N SER A 83 1.12 -12.88 22.22
CA SER A 83 1.69 -11.83 23.07
C SER A 83 0.66 -11.30 24.08
N ILE A 84 -0.61 -11.16 23.71
CA ILE A 84 -1.69 -10.84 24.66
C ILE A 84 -1.75 -11.89 25.77
N ARG A 85 -1.74 -13.19 25.42
CA ARG A 85 -1.77 -14.28 26.41
C ARG A 85 -0.57 -14.28 27.33
N ARG A 86 0.60 -13.87 26.83
CA ARG A 86 1.82 -13.71 27.63
C ARG A 86 1.90 -12.38 28.39
N GLY A 87 0.99 -11.44 28.15
CA GLY A 87 1.05 -10.09 28.73
C GLY A 87 2.17 -9.22 28.16
N THR A 88 2.62 -9.49 26.93
CA THR A 88 3.78 -8.87 26.26
C THR A 88 3.38 -8.19 24.94
N LEU A 89 2.10 -7.79 24.79
CA LEU A 89 1.60 -7.16 23.56
C LEU A 89 2.38 -5.88 23.23
N VAL A 90 2.74 -5.09 24.24
CA VAL A 90 3.44 -3.83 24.04
C VAL A 90 4.84 -4.10 23.49
N GLU A 91 5.60 -4.95 24.15
CA GLU A 91 7.00 -5.26 23.87
C GLU A 91 7.18 -6.03 22.57
N ASP A 92 6.32 -7.02 22.33
CA ASP A 92 6.46 -7.92 21.18
C ASP A 92 5.87 -7.32 19.89
N VAL A 93 4.90 -6.39 19.99
CA VAL A 93 4.12 -5.92 18.84
C VAL A 93 4.05 -4.40 18.74
N ILE A 94 3.57 -3.72 19.78
CA ILE A 94 3.27 -2.28 19.70
C ILE A 94 4.54 -1.44 19.63
N ALA A 95 5.48 -1.62 20.54
CA ALA A 95 6.71 -0.84 20.62
C ALA A 95 7.60 -1.00 19.36
N PRO A 96 7.83 -2.22 18.82
CA PRO A 96 8.53 -2.37 17.54
C PRO A 96 7.81 -1.65 16.39
N THR A 97 6.48 -1.73 16.36
CA THR A 97 5.66 -1.08 15.33
C THR A 97 5.75 0.45 15.43
N LEU A 98 5.59 0.99 16.63
CA LEU A 98 5.68 2.43 16.89
C LEU A 98 7.08 2.95 16.61
N ARG A 99 8.14 2.23 16.98
CA ARG A 99 9.52 2.60 16.70
C ARG A 99 9.76 2.82 15.22
N ARG A 100 9.26 1.92 14.37
CA ARG A 100 9.29 2.11 12.91
C ARG A 100 8.46 3.33 12.47
N MET A 101 7.25 3.48 13.00
CA MET A 101 6.32 4.54 12.57
C MET A 101 6.73 5.94 13.01
N VAL A 102 7.40 6.11 14.14
CA VAL A 102 7.88 7.44 14.55
C VAL A 102 8.91 8.01 13.59
N GLU A 103 9.69 7.15 12.93
CA GLU A 103 10.67 7.54 11.91
C GLU A 103 10.00 7.78 10.55
N GLU A 104 9.02 6.95 10.18
CA GLU A 104 8.44 6.91 8.82
C GLU A 104 7.17 7.76 8.65
N GLN A 105 6.33 7.85 9.69
CA GLN A 105 4.91 8.25 9.57
C GLN A 105 4.47 9.34 10.54
N PHE A 106 5.11 9.51 11.69
CA PHE A 106 4.74 10.59 12.60
C PHE A 106 5.67 11.79 12.41
N ASP A 107 5.13 13.00 12.52
CA ASP A 107 5.90 14.26 12.47
C ASP A 107 6.70 14.50 13.77
N LEU A 108 7.22 13.42 14.39
CA LEU A 108 8.05 13.46 15.59
C LEU A 108 9.47 13.96 15.26
N GLY A 109 9.97 13.60 14.07
CA GLY A 109 11.39 13.67 13.72
C GLY A 109 12.19 12.53 14.34
N GLU A 110 13.52 12.60 14.25
CA GLU A 110 14.41 11.62 14.88
C GLU A 110 14.17 11.61 16.41
N PRO A 111 13.78 10.46 17.00
CA PRO A 111 13.50 10.38 18.43
C PRO A 111 14.78 10.52 19.24
N GLU A 112 14.81 11.50 20.15
CA GLU A 112 15.88 11.67 21.15
C GLU A 112 15.70 10.69 22.31
N LEU A 113 14.47 10.24 22.52
CA LEU A 113 14.08 9.26 23.52
C LEU A 113 13.02 8.32 22.94
N PHE A 114 13.15 7.02 23.21
CA PHE A 114 12.10 6.03 23.04
C PHE A 114 12.16 5.07 24.21
N VAL A 115 11.08 5.00 24.99
CA VAL A 115 11.01 4.22 26.23
C VAL A 115 9.71 3.45 26.30
N GLU A 116 9.81 2.27 26.91
CA GLU A 116 8.72 1.32 27.15
C GLU A 116 8.57 1.16 28.67
N TRP A 117 7.33 1.08 29.15
CA TRP A 117 6.98 0.89 30.57
C TRP A 117 7.67 1.86 31.54
N VAL A 118 7.28 3.12 31.48
CA VAL A 118 7.78 4.16 32.38
C VAL A 118 6.81 4.38 33.53
N GLU A 119 7.22 3.99 34.73
CA GLU A 119 6.55 4.42 35.95
C GLU A 119 6.89 5.89 36.24
N SER A 120 5.86 6.73 36.37
CA SER A 120 6.03 8.14 36.73
C SER A 120 5.11 8.53 37.89
N TYR A 121 5.61 9.43 38.74
CA TYR A 121 4.88 10.00 39.86
C TYR A 121 4.65 11.48 39.60
N HIS A 122 3.39 11.90 39.63
CA HIS A 122 3.03 13.30 39.51
C HIS A 122 3.82 14.12 40.56
N PRO A 123 4.53 15.20 40.17
CA PRO A 123 5.43 15.93 41.06
C PRO A 123 4.78 16.45 42.35
N VAL A 124 3.53 16.92 42.25
CA VAL A 124 2.75 17.46 43.38
C VAL A 124 1.89 16.41 44.10
N THR A 125 0.94 15.78 43.39
CA THR A 125 -0.04 14.87 44.01
C THR A 125 0.54 13.51 44.38
N ARG A 126 1.74 13.17 43.86
CA ARG A 126 2.38 11.85 44.00
C ARG A 126 1.53 10.69 43.45
N GLN A 127 0.53 10.98 42.63
CA GLN A 127 -0.22 9.95 41.89
C GLN A 127 0.72 9.23 40.94
N ARG A 128 0.62 7.90 40.90
CA ARG A 128 1.40 7.06 40.00
C ARG A 128 0.64 6.86 38.68
N HIS A 129 1.36 6.89 37.56
CA HIS A 129 0.88 6.43 36.26
C HIS A 129 1.97 5.63 35.56
N ASP A 130 1.57 4.53 34.93
CA ASP A 130 2.45 3.62 34.21
C ASP A 130 2.26 3.89 32.71
N PHE A 131 3.22 4.55 32.07
CA PHE A 131 3.17 4.90 30.65
C PHE A 131 3.74 3.76 29.80
N GLU A 132 2.96 3.26 28.85
CA GLU A 132 3.34 2.06 28.09
C GLU A 132 4.44 2.34 27.05
N VAL A 133 4.24 3.31 26.16
CA VAL A 133 5.27 3.75 25.21
C VAL A 133 5.28 5.28 25.12
N ILE A 134 6.47 5.85 25.26
CA ILE A 134 6.72 7.27 25.04
C ILE A 134 7.87 7.40 24.05
N ALA A 135 7.68 8.25 23.03
CA ALA A 135 8.77 8.70 22.16
C ALA A 135 8.84 10.22 22.17
N VAL A 136 10.03 10.80 22.27
CA VAL A 136 10.20 12.26 22.33
C VAL A 136 11.17 12.68 21.24
N GLY A 137 10.71 13.56 20.36
CA GLY A 137 11.54 14.25 19.38
C GLY A 137 11.76 15.70 19.80
N LYS A 138 12.36 16.49 18.89
CA LYS A 138 12.69 17.90 19.17
C LYS A 138 11.46 18.77 19.45
N LYS A 139 10.40 18.64 18.65
CA LYS A 139 9.21 19.51 18.68
C LYS A 139 7.95 18.83 19.21
N ALA A 140 7.91 17.51 19.20
CA ALA A 140 6.74 16.73 19.57
C ALA A 140 7.11 15.59 20.52
N ALA A 141 6.12 15.08 21.24
CA ALA A 141 6.17 13.86 22.01
C ALA A 141 5.01 12.96 21.59
N LEU A 142 5.26 11.67 21.42
CA LEU A 142 4.27 10.64 21.20
C LEU A 142 4.03 9.87 22.48
N ILE A 143 2.76 9.65 22.79
CA ILE A 143 2.32 8.77 23.86
C ILE A 143 1.39 7.72 23.28
N ASN A 144 1.57 6.48 23.73
CA ASN A 144 0.68 5.39 23.39
C ASN A 144 0.06 4.74 24.62
N GLU A 145 -1.22 4.40 24.49
CA GLU A 145 -1.99 3.61 25.44
C GLU A 145 -2.66 2.44 24.72
N THR A 146 -2.46 1.24 25.24
CA THR A 146 -2.92 -0.02 24.64
C THR A 146 -4.10 -0.58 25.43
N ARG A 147 -5.07 -1.11 24.70
CA ARG A 147 -6.14 -1.93 25.26
C ARG A 147 -6.26 -3.21 24.46
N THR A 148 -6.36 -4.34 25.14
CA THR A 148 -6.61 -5.65 24.51
C THR A 148 -7.94 -5.66 23.75
N THR A 149 -8.93 -4.92 24.25
CA THR A 149 -10.24 -4.75 23.60
C THR A 149 -10.65 -3.28 23.60
N ALA A 150 -10.95 -2.73 22.43
CA ALA A 150 -11.41 -1.34 22.26
C ALA A 150 -12.92 -1.19 22.54
N ARG A 151 -13.33 -1.22 23.82
CA ARG A 151 -14.71 -0.89 24.22
C ARG A 151 -14.88 0.62 24.40
N LEU A 152 -16.01 1.17 23.98
CA LEU A 152 -16.24 2.63 23.96
C LEU A 152 -16.04 3.31 25.32
N ASP A 153 -16.48 2.69 26.42
CA ASP A 153 -16.27 3.20 27.78
C ASP A 153 -14.78 3.34 28.11
N ARG A 154 -13.98 2.32 27.80
CA ARG A 154 -12.53 2.31 28.05
C ARG A 154 -11.77 3.23 27.11
N VAL A 155 -12.22 3.33 25.86
CA VAL A 155 -11.64 4.26 24.90
C VAL A 155 -11.86 5.70 25.37
N LYS A 156 -13.05 6.03 25.89
CA LYS A 156 -13.34 7.36 26.45
C LYS A 156 -12.43 7.71 27.63
N GLU A 157 -12.15 6.77 28.52
CA GLU A 157 -11.20 6.98 29.63
C GLU A 157 -9.79 7.31 29.11
N VAL A 158 -9.32 6.57 28.09
CA VAL A 158 -8.01 6.82 27.48
C VAL A 158 -7.99 8.16 26.74
N VAL A 159 -9.04 8.49 25.99
CA VAL A 159 -9.16 9.79 25.31
C VAL A 159 -9.08 10.94 26.31
N GLN A 160 -9.83 10.85 27.42
CA GLN A 160 -9.81 11.86 28.48
C GLN A 160 -8.41 12.04 29.05
N PHE A 161 -7.70 10.94 29.32
CA PHE A 161 -6.31 10.99 29.79
C PHE A 161 -5.35 11.62 28.76
N LEU A 162 -5.44 11.21 27.49
CA LEU A 162 -4.58 11.71 26.42
C LEU A 162 -4.80 13.21 26.13
N GLN A 163 -6.00 13.73 26.41
CA GLN A 163 -6.37 15.13 26.21
C GLN A 163 -6.25 16.00 27.47
N SER A 164 -6.13 15.41 28.67
CA SER A 164 -6.17 16.16 29.94
C SER A 164 -4.93 17.04 30.17
N GLY A 165 -3.84 16.79 29.45
CA GLY A 165 -2.55 17.43 29.70
C GLY A 165 -1.72 16.74 30.80
N GLN A 166 -2.25 15.68 31.44
CA GLN A 166 -1.57 14.94 32.51
C GLN A 166 -0.20 14.39 32.10
N PHE A 167 0.02 14.10 30.80
CA PHE A 167 1.35 13.74 30.30
C PHE A 167 2.41 14.81 30.66
N PHE A 168 2.11 16.09 30.43
CA PHE A 168 3.05 17.18 30.73
C PHE A 168 3.13 17.48 32.23
N GLU A 169 2.12 17.11 33.02
CA GLU A 169 2.21 17.19 34.48
C GLU A 169 3.20 16.14 35.03
N HIS A 170 3.23 14.95 34.43
CA HIS A 170 4.17 13.88 34.76
C HIS A 170 5.58 14.11 34.19
N PHE A 171 5.68 14.78 33.03
CA PHE A 171 6.94 15.08 32.34
C PHE A 171 7.05 16.58 32.00
N PRO A 172 7.20 17.45 33.00
CA PRO A 172 7.22 18.90 32.82
C PRO A 172 8.38 19.38 31.92
N GLU A 173 9.46 18.62 31.82
CA GLU A 173 10.59 18.86 30.89
C GLU A 173 10.18 18.86 29.41
N TYR A 174 9.03 18.26 29.07
CA TYR A 174 8.50 18.23 27.71
C TYR A 174 7.37 19.24 27.48
N ALA A 175 7.07 20.09 28.46
CA ALA A 175 6.06 21.14 28.33
C ALA A 175 6.35 22.04 27.12
N GLY A 176 5.31 22.33 26.33
CA GLY A 176 5.40 23.14 25.11
C GLY A 176 5.71 22.35 23.83
N LYS A 177 6.03 21.05 23.91
CA LYS A 177 6.02 20.17 22.73
C LYS A 177 4.59 19.85 22.31
N SER A 178 4.36 19.57 21.03
CA SER A 178 3.08 19.04 20.58
C SER A 178 2.93 17.57 21.00
N LEU A 179 1.74 17.18 21.46
CA LEU A 179 1.46 15.79 21.84
C LEU A 179 0.83 15.03 20.68
N ILE A 180 1.39 13.87 20.35
CA ILE A 180 0.89 12.91 19.36
C ILE A 180 0.27 11.74 20.14
N PRO A 181 -1.06 11.75 20.36
CA PRO A 181 -1.74 10.68 21.08
C PRO A 181 -2.02 9.50 20.16
N VAL A 182 -1.63 8.30 20.59
CA VAL A 182 -1.89 7.04 19.88
C VAL A 182 -2.65 6.08 20.79
N PHE A 183 -3.78 5.58 20.32
CA PHE A 183 -4.49 4.48 20.93
C PHE A 183 -4.17 3.18 20.19
N SER A 184 -3.85 2.11 20.92
CA SER A 184 -3.55 0.80 20.33
C SER A 184 -4.51 -0.29 20.76
N SER A 185 -5.00 -1.06 19.79
CA SER A 185 -5.72 -2.29 20.05
C SER A 185 -5.64 -3.21 18.85
N LEU A 186 -5.63 -4.53 19.07
CA LEU A 186 -5.58 -5.48 17.96
C LEU A 186 -6.80 -5.33 17.03
N TYR A 187 -7.98 -5.13 17.64
CA TYR A 187 -9.25 -4.98 16.93
C TYR A 187 -9.92 -3.67 17.32
N ILE A 188 -10.13 -2.80 16.33
CA ILE A 188 -10.81 -1.51 16.47
C ILE A 188 -12.00 -1.52 15.52
N HIS A 189 -13.21 -1.39 16.07
CA HIS A 189 -14.44 -1.31 15.28
C HIS A 189 -14.59 0.09 14.67
N GLU A 190 -15.35 0.21 13.58
CA GLU A 190 -15.44 1.44 12.77
C GLU A 190 -15.99 2.63 13.55
N ASP A 191 -16.95 2.41 14.46
CA ASP A 191 -17.50 3.42 15.36
C ASP A 191 -16.44 3.97 16.32
N ILE A 192 -15.60 3.10 16.89
CA ILE A 192 -14.47 3.48 17.73
C ILE A 192 -13.41 4.23 16.93
N LEU A 193 -13.09 3.76 15.71
CA LEU A 193 -12.14 4.42 14.83
C LEU A 193 -12.60 5.84 14.46
N THR A 194 -13.89 5.98 14.15
CA THR A 194 -14.53 7.27 13.86
C THR A 194 -14.41 8.20 15.08
N TYR A 195 -14.78 7.70 16.26
CA TYR A 195 -14.66 8.46 17.50
C TYR A 195 -13.21 8.90 17.78
N LEU A 196 -12.23 8.01 17.69
CA LEU A 196 -10.81 8.35 17.87
C LEU A 196 -10.34 9.43 16.88
N THR A 197 -10.79 9.32 15.63
CA THR A 197 -10.47 10.28 14.56
C THR A 197 -11.02 11.67 14.88
N GLU A 198 -12.29 11.76 15.29
CA GLU A 198 -12.92 13.01 15.73
C GLU A 198 -12.21 13.65 16.92
N GLN A 199 -11.60 12.83 17.79
CA GLN A 199 -10.83 13.27 18.95
C GLN A 199 -9.36 13.60 18.62
N GLY A 200 -8.96 13.48 17.34
CA GLY A 200 -7.59 13.75 16.88
C GLY A 200 -6.55 12.73 17.38
N ILE A 201 -6.98 11.51 17.68
CA ILE A 201 -6.15 10.42 18.21
C ILE A 201 -5.88 9.40 17.10
N TYR A 202 -4.60 9.06 16.92
CA TYR A 202 -4.20 8.03 15.98
C TYR A 202 -4.57 6.64 16.51
N ALA A 203 -5.23 5.84 15.68
CA ALA A 203 -5.63 4.49 16.00
C ALA A 203 -4.65 3.49 15.38
N LEU A 204 -3.87 2.79 16.20
CA LEU A 204 -3.00 1.71 15.78
C LEU A 204 -3.73 0.38 15.96
N GLY A 205 -4.00 -0.31 14.84
CA GLY A 205 -4.70 -1.58 14.84
C GLY A 205 -4.24 -2.52 13.75
N MET A 206 -4.82 -3.72 13.68
CA MET A 206 -4.37 -4.74 12.73
C MET A 206 -4.68 -4.37 11.27
N GLY A 207 -3.64 -4.21 10.45
CA GLY A 207 -3.73 -4.00 9.01
C GLY A 207 -3.75 -5.30 8.20
N ASP A 208 -3.31 -5.18 6.94
CA ASP A 208 -3.26 -6.30 6.01
C ASP A 208 -2.10 -7.27 6.31
N GLU A 209 -0.95 -6.77 6.72
CA GLU A 209 0.24 -7.60 7.00
C GLU A 209 0.73 -7.50 8.45
N THR A 210 0.56 -6.34 9.07
CA THR A 210 0.97 -6.05 10.45
C THR A 210 0.12 -4.91 11.02
N MET A 211 0.35 -4.53 12.28
CA MET A 211 -0.31 -3.36 12.86
C MET A 211 0.09 -2.08 12.11
N GLN A 212 -0.91 -1.23 11.83
CA GLN A 212 -0.76 0.01 11.09
C GLN A 212 -1.66 1.11 11.65
N VAL A 213 -1.32 2.37 11.41
CA VAL A 213 -2.18 3.50 11.74
C VAL A 213 -3.37 3.51 10.80
N LEU A 214 -4.58 3.34 11.33
CA LEU A 214 -5.81 3.16 10.55
C LEU A 214 -6.42 4.49 10.05
N ASN A 215 -6.06 5.61 10.68
CA ASN A 215 -6.64 6.93 10.44
C ASN A 215 -5.57 8.04 10.26
N LEU A 216 -4.39 7.68 9.70
CA LEU A 216 -3.24 8.57 9.60
C LEU A 216 -3.58 9.89 8.90
N GLU A 217 -4.15 9.80 7.69
CA GLU A 217 -4.44 10.97 6.85
C GLU A 217 -5.58 11.81 7.41
N GLN A 218 -6.61 11.17 7.95
CA GLN A 218 -7.77 11.86 8.54
C GLN A 218 -7.36 12.72 9.73
N VAL A 219 -6.53 12.19 10.62
CA VAL A 219 -6.05 12.93 11.80
C VAL A 219 -5.04 14.01 11.39
N ARG A 220 -4.16 13.76 10.40
CA ARG A 220 -3.23 14.80 9.89
C ARG A 220 -3.97 15.99 9.29
N ALA A 221 -4.99 15.73 8.49
CA ALA A 221 -5.82 16.78 7.89
C ALA A 221 -6.47 17.65 8.97
N ALA A 222 -7.10 17.03 9.97
CA ALA A 222 -7.76 17.73 11.07
C ALA A 222 -6.81 18.54 11.98
N ARG A 223 -5.51 18.24 11.98
CA ARG A 223 -4.49 18.95 12.78
C ARG A 223 -3.77 20.06 11.99
N SER A 224 -3.99 20.13 10.68
CA SER A 224 -3.41 21.15 9.79
C SER A 224 -4.35 22.34 9.53
N GLU A 225 -5.60 22.24 9.97
CA GLU A 225 -6.63 23.30 9.99
C GLU A 225 -6.58 24.10 11.30
#